data_AF-A0A452HZH0-F1
#
_entry.id   AF-A0A452HZH0-F1
#
_cell.length_a   1.000
_cell.length_b   1.000
_cell.length_c   1.000
_cell.angle_alpha   90.00
_cell.angle_beta   90.00
_cell.angle_gamma   90.00
#
_symmetry.space_group_name_H-M   'P 1'
#
loop_
_entity.id
_entity.type
_entity.pdbx_description
1 polymer ?
#
loop_
_entity_poly.entity_id
_entity_poly.type
_entity_poly.pdbx_seq_one_letter_code
_entity_poly.pdbx_strand_id
1 'polypeptide(L)'
;MAGAVTENMSTKKLCIVGRILLISQVIAFLVGGLMGNCALYVIKCINVQKPHHQTKWLMPWGPSQCEKIQDLDEEMSRPIDIGDIVFAVHFPLPNREMSSWLQFMIVTMQLDIVFKMDNAISKSLTNCPHAA
;
A
#
# COMPACT_ATOMS: atom_id res chain seq x y z
N MET A 1 29.56 -0.36 47.27
CA MET A 1 28.70 -0.28 46.07
C MET A 1 28.96 1.07 45.43
N ALA A 2 29.58 1.10 44.26
CA ALA A 2 29.81 2.35 43.55
C ALA A 2 28.46 2.86 43.00
N GLY A 3 28.02 4.02 43.48
CA GLY A 3 26.80 4.67 43.01
C GLY A 3 26.86 4.91 41.50
N ALA A 4 25.73 4.76 40.82
CA ALA A 4 25.62 4.96 39.38
C ALA A 4 26.10 6.37 38.99
N VAL A 5 26.57 6.54 37.74
CA VAL A 5 27.12 7.82 37.23
C VAL A 5 26.19 9.02 37.46
N THR A 6 24.89 8.79 37.56
CA THR A 6 23.85 9.79 37.87
C THR A 6 23.89 10.31 39.31
N GLU A 7 24.43 9.55 40.26
CA GLU A 7 24.50 9.90 41.69
C GLU A 7 25.69 10.81 42.02
N ASN A 8 26.77 10.74 41.21
CA ASN A 8 27.99 11.54 41.38
C ASN A 8 28.09 12.72 40.38
N MET A 9 27.06 12.97 39.57
CA MET A 9 27.06 14.04 38.58
C MET A 9 26.35 15.29 39.10
N SER A 10 27.05 16.42 39.07
CA SER A 10 26.49 17.75 39.38
C SER A 10 25.26 18.04 38.50
N THR A 11 24.22 18.63 39.10
CA THR A 11 22.96 19.05 38.43
C THR A 11 23.21 19.85 37.15
N LYS A 12 24.31 20.62 37.10
CA LYS A 12 24.71 21.38 35.90
C LYS A 12 25.06 20.47 34.72
N LYS A 13 25.80 19.38 34.96
CA LYS A 13 26.17 18.40 33.93
C LYS A 13 24.94 17.64 33.46
N LEU A 14 24.03 17.31 34.39
CA LEU A 14 22.76 16.66 34.06
C LEU A 14 21.88 17.53 33.15
N CYS A 15 21.76 18.84 33.43
CA CYS A 15 21.00 19.75 32.57
C CYS A 15 21.61 19.88 31.17
N ILE A 16 22.94 19.91 31.05
CA ILE A 16 23.62 19.99 29.75
C ILE A 16 23.35 18.72 28.93
N VAL A 17 23.55 17.54 29.53
CA VAL A 17 23.28 16.25 28.87
C VAL A 17 21.80 16.13 28.50
N GLY A 18 20.88 16.52 29.39
CA GLY A 18 19.45 16.51 29.11
C GLY A 18 19.05 17.40 27.93
N ARG A 19 19.64 18.60 27.80
CA ARG A 19 19.39 19.47 26.64
C ARG A 19 19.91 18.86 25.33
N ILE A 20 21.09 18.24 25.36
CA ILE A 20 21.66 17.58 24.17
C ILE A 20 20.74 16.42 23.74
N LEU A 21 20.29 15.59 24.68
CA LEU A 21 19.38 14.49 24.40
C LEU A 21 18.04 15.00 23.84
N LEU A 22 17.45 16.05 24.43
CA LEU A 22 16.21 16.64 23.90
C LEU A 22 16.37 17.15 22.46
N ILE A 23 17.46 17.85 22.15
CA ILE A 23 17.73 18.32 20.78
C ILE A 23 17.89 17.13 19.83
N SER A 24 18.66 16.11 20.22
CA SER A 24 18.84 14.91 19.41
C SER A 24 17.53 14.17 19.13
N GLN A 25 16.61 14.14 20.11
CA GLN A 25 15.30 13.51 19.95
C GLN A 25 14.43 14.28 18.96
N VAL A 26 14.40 15.62 19.03
CA VAL A 26 13.69 16.46 18.04
C VAL A 26 14.24 16.20 16.63
N ILE A 27 15.56 16.13 16.47
CA ILE A 27 16.19 15.84 15.17
C ILE A 27 15.79 14.44 14.68
N ALA A 28 15.81 13.43 15.54
CA ALA A 28 15.41 12.06 15.18
C ALA A 28 13.93 11.99 14.73
N PHE A 29 13.03 12.72 15.41
CA PHE A 29 11.63 12.83 14.99
C PHE A 29 11.47 13.51 13.63
N LEU A 30 12.24 14.57 13.36
CA LEU A 30 12.21 15.26 12.06
C LEU A 30 12.70 14.35 10.92
N VAL A 31 13.76 13.57 11.16
CA VAL A 31 14.28 12.61 10.17
C VAL A 31 13.28 11.47 9.93
N GLY A 32 12.64 10.95 10.97
CA GLY A 32 11.65 9.87 10.84
C GLY A 32 10.33 10.32 10.22
N GLY A 33 9.87 11.53 10.51
CA GLY A 33 8.55 12.03 10.08
C GLY A 33 8.49 12.54 8.63
N LEU A 34 9.63 12.89 8.01
CA LEU A 34 9.64 13.48 6.67
C LEU A 34 9.53 12.45 5.53
N MET A 35 9.51 11.15 5.84
CA MET A 35 9.42 10.05 4.87
C MET A 35 8.02 9.42 4.88
N GLY A 36 7.02 10.18 4.47
CA GLY A 36 5.67 9.65 4.28
C GLY A 36 5.08 10.29 3.05
N ASN A 37 5.00 9.53 1.95
CA ASN A 37 3.90 9.53 0.98
C ASN A 37 4.36 8.85 -0.33
N CYS A 38 4.43 7.52 -0.33
CA CYS A 38 4.39 6.73 -1.56
C CYS A 38 3.03 6.04 -1.65
N ALA A 39 2.02 6.74 -2.14
CA ALA A 39 0.75 6.12 -2.51
C ALA A 39 0.91 5.47 -3.90
N LEU A 40 0.77 4.15 -3.97
CA LEU A 40 0.68 3.40 -5.22
C LEU A 40 -0.79 3.37 -5.66
N TYR A 41 -1.06 3.80 -6.90
CA TYR A 41 -2.40 3.73 -7.48
C TYR A 41 -2.62 2.38 -8.18
N VAL A 42 -3.72 1.72 -7.86
CA VAL A 42 -4.17 0.48 -8.51
C VAL A 42 -4.82 0.81 -9.85
N ILE A 43 -4.47 0.08 -10.93
CA ILE A 43 -5.06 0.25 -12.25
C ILE A 43 -6.03 -0.91 -12.54
N LYS A 44 -7.23 -0.57 -13.00
CA LYS A 44 -8.28 -1.53 -13.40
C LYS A 44 -8.10 -1.89 -14.87
N CYS A 45 -7.97 -3.16 -15.19
CA CYS A 45 -7.76 -3.67 -16.55
C CYS A 45 -8.93 -4.56 -17.01
N ILE A 46 -9.26 -4.54 -18.31
CA ILE A 46 -10.20 -5.50 -18.93
C ILE A 46 -9.43 -6.60 -19.65
N ASN A 47 -9.85 -7.85 -19.46
CA ASN A 47 -9.37 -8.99 -20.24
C ASN A 47 -10.27 -9.25 -21.47
N VAL A 48 -10.04 -8.50 -22.55
CA VAL A 48 -10.86 -8.58 -23.79
C VAL A 48 -10.61 -9.87 -24.60
N GLN A 49 -9.54 -10.62 -24.29
CA GLN A 49 -9.10 -11.77 -25.09
C GLN A 49 -9.00 -13.03 -24.23
N LYS A 50 -9.92 -13.97 -24.43
CA LYS A 50 -9.95 -15.29 -23.78
C LYS A 50 -9.31 -16.36 -24.70
N PRO A 51 -7.97 -16.50 -24.79
CA PRO A 51 -7.42 -17.76 -25.27
C PRO A 51 -7.69 -18.80 -24.19
N HIS A 52 -8.53 -19.79 -24.53
CA HIS A 52 -9.15 -20.78 -23.65
C HIS A 52 -8.17 -21.68 -22.85
N HIS A 53 -6.86 -21.40 -22.84
CA HIS A 53 -5.82 -22.21 -22.21
C HIS A 53 -4.51 -21.50 -21.83
N GLN A 54 -4.43 -20.15 -21.79
CA GLN A 54 -3.19 -19.46 -21.38
C GLN A 54 -3.43 -18.33 -20.39
N THR A 55 -2.68 -18.33 -19.29
CA THR A 55 -2.59 -17.23 -18.33
C THR A 55 -1.86 -16.05 -18.97
N LYS A 56 -2.64 -15.06 -19.42
CA LYS A 56 -2.09 -13.81 -19.95
C LYS A 56 -1.83 -12.84 -18.80
N TRP A 57 -0.58 -12.44 -18.62
CA TRP A 57 -0.22 -11.37 -17.70
C TRP A 57 -0.71 -10.03 -18.26
N LEU A 58 -1.57 -9.33 -17.52
CA LEU A 58 -2.06 -8.00 -17.88
C LEU A 58 -1.19 -6.95 -17.21
N MET A 59 -0.43 -6.21 -18.00
CA MET A 59 0.45 -5.17 -17.48
C MET A 59 -0.30 -3.84 -17.37
N PRO A 60 -0.25 -3.16 -16.23
CA PRO A 60 -0.90 -1.86 -16.05
C PRO A 60 -0.21 -0.70 -16.79
N TRP A 61 1.03 -0.89 -17.27
CA TRP A 61 1.77 0.08 -18.07
C TRP A 61 2.80 -0.62 -18.97
N GLY A 62 3.36 0.12 -19.92
CA GLY A 62 4.38 -0.37 -20.85
C GLY A 62 3.84 -0.66 -22.26
N PRO A 63 4.65 -1.27 -23.13
CA PRO A 63 4.28 -1.53 -24.53
C PRO A 63 3.14 -2.56 -24.65
N SER A 64 2.94 -3.40 -23.63
CA SER A 64 1.85 -4.38 -23.54
C SER A 64 0.79 -3.97 -22.52
N GLN A 65 0.51 -2.67 -22.39
CA GLN A 65 -0.47 -2.19 -21.42
C GLN A 65 -1.88 -2.74 -21.71
N CYS A 66 -2.60 -3.05 -20.63
CA CYS A 66 -4.00 -3.46 -20.69
C CYS A 66 -4.91 -2.28 -21.09
N GLU A 67 -6.11 -2.60 -21.56
CA GLU A 67 -7.19 -1.62 -21.70
C GLU A 67 -7.67 -1.23 -20.30
N LYS A 68 -7.54 0.07 -19.97
CA LYS A 68 -7.80 0.59 -18.62
C LYS A 68 -9.23 1.09 -18.51
N ILE A 69 -9.87 0.78 -17.39
CA ILE A 69 -11.16 1.35 -17.02
C ILE A 69 -10.92 2.51 -16.05
N GLN A 70 -11.34 3.72 -16.41
CA GLN A 70 -11.28 4.86 -15.50
C GLN A 70 -12.41 4.78 -14.48
N ASP A 71 -13.65 4.65 -14.95
CA ASP A 71 -14.84 4.56 -14.10
C ASP A 71 -15.62 3.27 -14.34
N LEU A 72 -15.90 2.55 -13.25
CA LEU A 72 -16.63 1.28 -13.32
C LEU A 72 -18.11 1.51 -13.64
N ASP A 73 -18.66 2.65 -13.21
CA ASP A 73 -20.08 3.00 -13.42
C ASP A 73 -20.36 3.43 -14.87
N GLU A 74 -19.41 4.05 -15.58
CA GLU A 74 -19.60 4.49 -16.97
C GLU A 74 -19.56 3.30 -17.95
N GLU A 75 -18.67 2.33 -17.67
CA GLU A 75 -18.39 1.22 -18.59
C GLU A 75 -19.22 -0.06 -18.34
N MET A 76 -19.98 -0.13 -17.23
CA MET A 76 -20.99 -1.18 -16.98
C MET A 76 -22.19 -1.08 -17.95
N SER A 77 -22.25 -0.01 -18.75
CA SER A 77 -23.20 0.16 -19.85
C SER A 77 -22.82 -0.66 -21.10
N ARG A 78 -21.58 -1.14 -21.19
CA ARG A 78 -21.13 -2.08 -22.23
C ARG A 78 -21.33 -3.52 -21.74
N PRO A 79 -21.53 -4.51 -22.62
CA PRO A 79 -21.66 -5.92 -22.25
C PRO A 79 -20.30 -6.51 -21.87
N ILE A 80 -19.73 -6.03 -20.77
CA ILE A 80 -18.51 -6.58 -20.16
C ILE A 80 -18.97 -7.52 -19.06
N ASP A 81 -18.59 -8.79 -19.16
CA ASP A 81 -18.88 -9.79 -18.13
C ASP A 81 -18.05 -9.48 -16.87
N ILE A 82 -18.63 -9.62 -15.68
CA ILE A 82 -17.97 -9.28 -14.41
C ILE A 82 -16.69 -10.12 -14.23
N GLY A 83 -16.67 -11.33 -14.78
CA GLY A 83 -15.51 -12.23 -14.78
C GLY A 83 -14.32 -11.75 -15.63
N ASP A 84 -14.49 -10.71 -16.45
CA ASP A 84 -13.46 -10.22 -17.37
C ASP A 84 -12.70 -8.99 -16.82
N ILE A 85 -13.07 -8.52 -15.63
CA ILE A 85 -12.41 -7.41 -14.94
C ILE A 85 -11.24 -7.95 -14.11
N VAL A 86 -10.05 -7.43 -14.37
CA VAL A 86 -8.82 -7.80 -13.64
C VAL A 86 -8.20 -6.55 -13.01
N PHE A 87 -8.03 -6.56 -11.69
CA PHE A 87 -7.29 -5.53 -10.98
C PHE A 87 -5.79 -5.83 -11.07
N ALA A 88 -5.04 -5.03 -11.81
CA ALA A 88 -3.61 -5.25 -12.03
C ALA A 88 -2.78 -4.16 -11.33
N VAL A 89 -1.87 -4.61 -10.47
CA VAL A 89 -0.87 -3.74 -9.83
C VAL A 89 0.50 -4.32 -10.17
N HIS A 90 1.42 -3.46 -10.59
CA HIS A 90 2.79 -3.85 -10.83
C HIS A 90 3.70 -3.16 -9.81
N PHE A 91 4.54 -3.94 -9.17
CA PHE A 91 5.60 -3.46 -8.29
C PHE A 91 6.92 -3.87 -8.93
N PRO A 92 7.93 -2.99 -9.02
CA PRO A 92 7.97 -1.56 -8.64
C PRO A 92 7.19 -0.63 -9.59
N LEU A 93 7.07 0.66 -9.23
CA LEU A 93 6.51 1.71 -10.10
C LEU A 93 7.25 1.77 -11.46
N PRO A 94 6.61 2.31 -12.53
CA PRO A 94 7.27 2.48 -13.82
C PRO A 94 8.58 3.28 -13.66
N ASN A 95 9.64 2.80 -14.32
CA ASN A 95 11.00 3.36 -14.25
C ASN A 95 11.66 3.32 -12.85
N ARG A 96 11.18 2.46 -11.95
CA ARG A 96 11.82 2.16 -10.67
C ARG A 96 12.19 0.69 -10.61
N GLU A 97 13.18 0.36 -9.81
CA GLU A 97 13.59 -1.01 -9.51
C GLU A 97 13.46 -1.25 -8.01
N MET A 98 13.11 -2.48 -7.62
CA MET A 98 13.15 -2.87 -6.21
C MET A 98 14.62 -3.09 -5.81
N SER A 99 15.08 -2.35 -4.81
CA SER A 99 16.42 -2.52 -4.24
C SER A 99 16.41 -3.63 -3.20
N SER A 100 17.48 -4.43 -3.15
CA SER A 100 17.70 -5.44 -2.11
C SER A 100 17.83 -4.87 -0.69
N TRP A 101 17.95 -3.54 -0.55
CA TRP A 101 17.93 -2.85 0.74
C TRP A 101 16.53 -2.73 1.37
N LEU A 102 15.46 -3.01 0.62
CA LEU A 102 14.10 -3.01 1.15
C LEU A 102 13.86 -4.34 1.90
N GLN A 103 13.79 -4.28 3.23
CA GLN A 103 13.73 -5.48 4.08
C GLN A 103 12.37 -6.16 4.11
N PHE A 104 11.29 -5.42 3.89
CA PHE A 104 9.92 -5.93 3.93
C PHE A 104 9.04 -5.21 2.92
N MET A 105 8.13 -5.96 2.32
CA MET A 105 7.07 -5.46 1.45
C MET A 105 5.74 -5.69 2.14
N ILE A 106 5.02 -4.61 2.45
CA ILE A 106 3.67 -4.67 3.03
C ILE A 106 2.70 -4.24 1.93
N VAL A 107 1.72 -5.10 1.64
CA VAL A 107 0.65 -4.81 0.69
C VAL A 107 -0.66 -4.79 1.47
N THR A 108 -1.36 -3.66 1.42
CA THR A 108 -2.71 -3.53 1.97
C THR A 108 -3.69 -3.28 0.84
N MET A 109 -4.83 -3.98 0.88
CA MET A 109 -5.90 -3.78 -0.08
C MET A 109 -6.99 -2.96 0.58
N GLN A 110 -7.22 -1.75 0.05
CA GLN A 110 -8.35 -0.90 0.45
C GLN A 110 -9.38 -0.92 -0.67
N LEU A 111 -10.54 -1.49 -0.38
CA LEU A 111 -11.68 -1.54 -1.30
C LEU A 111 -12.53 -0.29 -1.11
N ASP A 112 -12.76 0.44 -2.18
CA ASP A 112 -13.74 1.52 -2.23
C ASP A 112 -15.05 0.97 -2.82
N ILE A 113 -16.11 0.92 -2.00
CA ILE A 113 -17.40 0.32 -2.36
C ILE A 113 -18.49 1.38 -2.22
N VAL A 114 -19.12 1.70 -3.34
CA VAL A 114 -20.27 2.61 -3.37
C VAL A 114 -21.52 1.88 -2.89
N PHE A 115 -22.21 2.46 -1.91
CA PHE A 115 -23.46 1.91 -1.40
C PHE A 115 -24.60 2.16 -2.41
N LYS A 116 -25.23 1.08 -2.88
CA LYS A 116 -26.49 1.12 -3.65
C LYS A 116 -27.56 0.35 -2.87
N MET A 117 -28.77 0.92 -2.78
CA MET A 117 -29.89 0.33 -2.02
C MET A 117 -30.24 -1.09 -2.49
N ASP A 118 -30.12 -1.33 -3.79
CA ASP A 118 -30.44 -2.61 -4.41
C ASP A 118 -29.35 -3.69 -4.21
N ASN A 119 -28.15 -3.29 -3.77
CA ASN A 119 -26.97 -4.16 -3.59
C ASN A 119 -26.24 -3.82 -2.28
N ALA A 120 -26.97 -3.75 -1.18
CA ALA A 120 -26.38 -3.53 0.13
C ALA A 120 -25.55 -4.74 0.56
N ILE A 121 -24.36 -4.50 1.12
CA ILE A 121 -23.56 -5.53 1.77
C ILE A 121 -24.32 -6.00 3.01
N SER A 122 -24.98 -7.15 2.92
CA SER A 122 -25.61 -7.80 4.06
C SER A 122 -24.51 -8.43 4.94
N LYS A 123 -24.73 -8.49 6.26
CA LYS A 123 -23.76 -8.98 7.25
C LYS A 123 -23.44 -10.49 7.15
N SER A 124 -23.77 -11.18 6.06
CA SER A 124 -23.55 -12.63 5.90
C SER A 124 -22.18 -13.04 5.32
N LEU A 125 -21.21 -12.12 5.27
CA LEU A 125 -19.84 -12.36 4.80
C LEU A 125 -19.00 -13.35 5.65
N THR A 126 -19.58 -13.99 6.66
CA THR A 126 -18.93 -15.06 7.43
C THR A 126 -18.88 -16.42 6.73
N ASN A 127 -19.54 -16.59 5.57
CA ASN A 127 -19.54 -17.84 4.81
C ASN A 127 -19.05 -17.62 3.38
N CYS A 128 -17.74 -17.49 3.18
CA CYS A 128 -17.13 -17.86 1.90
C CYS A 128 -16.73 -19.34 1.97
N PRO A 129 -17.46 -20.27 1.32
CA PRO A 129 -16.94 -21.60 1.04
C PRO A 129 -15.93 -21.48 -0.11
N HIS A 130 -14.85 -22.27 -0.06
CA HIS A 130 -13.77 -22.34 -1.04
C HIS A 130 -12.60 -21.35 -0.84
N ALA A 131 -11.90 -21.50 0.28
CA ALA A 131 -10.44 -21.51 0.26
C ALA A 131 -10.00 -22.99 0.37
N ALA A 132 -9.69 -23.60 -0.77
CA ALA A 132 -9.02 -24.89 -0.90
C ALA A 132 -7.80 -24.69 -1.80
#